data_AF-A0A1F7I7H3-F1
#
_entry.id   AF-A0A1F7I7H3-F1
#
_cell.length_a   1.000
_cell.length_b   1.000
_cell.length_c   1.000
_cell.angle_alpha   90.00
_cell.angle_beta   90.00
_cell.angle_gamma   90.00
#
_symmetry.space_group_name_H-M   'P 1'
#
loop_
_entity.id
_entity.type
_entity.pdbx_description
1 polymer ?
#
loop_
_entity_poly.entity_id
_entity_poly.type
_entity_poly.pdbx_seq_one_letter_code
_entity_poly.pdbx_strand_id
1 'polypeptide(L)' 'MYSYFFKAKALKELIKLPKDIQKRIVDKVDFFVDSNKPLFFAENLVNYEIGQYRFRIEPISKLGISY' A
#
# COMPACT_ATOMS: atom_id res chain seq x y z
N MET A 1 -9.53 -10.09 8.07
CA MET A 1 -9.89 -9.13 7.02
C MET A 1 -9.78 -7.75 7.62
N TYR A 2 -8.81 -6.96 7.18
CA TYR A 2 -8.62 -5.60 7.67
C TYR A 2 -9.42 -4.63 6.79
N SER A 3 -9.58 -3.39 7.21
CA SER A 3 -10.16 -2.32 6.39
C SER A 3 -9.27 -1.09 6.47
N TYR A 4 -9.16 -0.35 5.39
CA TYR A 4 -8.35 0.87 5.33
C TYR A 4 -9.19 2.05 4.84
N PHE A 5 -8.73 3.26 5.17
CA PHE A 5 -9.34 4.50 4.71
C PHE A 5 -8.27 5.51 4.31
N PHE A 6 -8.54 6.29 3.26
CA PHE A 6 -7.65 7.36 2.85
C PHE A 6 -7.94 8.63 3.65
N LYS A 7 -6.88 9.30 4.14
CA LYS A 7 -7.00 10.69 4.58
C LYS A 7 -7.36 11.56 3.37
N ALA A 8 -8.16 12.62 3.58
CA ALA A 8 -8.61 13.50 2.50
C ALA A 8 -7.44 14.07 1.65
N LYS A 9 -6.31 14.39 2.29
CA LYS A 9 -5.09 14.82 1.59
C LYS A 9 -4.53 13.73 0.67
N ALA A 10 -4.40 12.50 1.19
CA ALA A 10 -3.88 11.36 0.44
C ALA A 10 -4.79 11.00 -0.75
N LEU A 11 -6.11 11.10 -0.60
CA LEU A 11 -7.04 10.88 -1.71
C LEU A 11 -6.86 11.93 -2.81
N LYS A 12 -6.69 13.21 -2.45
CA LYS A 12 -6.40 14.28 -3.42
C LYS A 12 -5.07 14.06 -4.15
N GLU A 13 -4.06 13.53 -3.45
CA GLU A 13 -2.76 13.22 -4.04
C GLU A 13 -2.84 12.00 -4.96
N LEU A 14 -3.59 10.97 -4.58
CA LEU A 14 -3.84 9.79 -5.41
C LEU A 14 -4.51 10.17 -6.74
N ILE A 15 -5.57 10.98 -6.69
CA ILE A 15 -6.33 11.38 -7.89
C ILE A 15 -5.46 12.17 -8.90
N LYS A 16 -4.40 12.85 -8.43
CA LYS A 16 -3.47 13.59 -9.31
C LYS A 16 -2.54 12.68 -10.11
N LEU A 17 -2.40 11.41 -9.73
CA LEU A 17 -1.52 10.47 -10.41
C LEU A 17 -2.17 9.96 -11.71
N PRO A 18 -1.40 9.44 -12.67
CA PRO A 18 -1.95 8.71 -13.81
C PRO A 18 -2.83 7.53 -13.38
N LYS A 19 -3.88 7.21 -14.16
CA LYS A 19 -4.88 6.17 -13.80
C LYS A 19 -4.26 4.79 -13.58
N ASP A 20 -3.21 4.44 -14.31
CA ASP A 20 -2.48 3.18 -14.14
C ASP A 20 -1.76 3.12 -12.79
N ILE A 21 -1.16 4.23 -12.36
CA ILE A 21 -0.52 4.34 -11.05
C ILE A 21 -1.56 4.31 -9.94
N GLN A 22 -2.69 5.01 -10.09
CA GLN A 22 -3.79 4.96 -9.13
C GLN A 22 -4.26 3.52 -8.90
N LYS A 23 -4.55 2.80 -9.99
CA LYS A 23 -5.00 1.41 -9.93
C LYS A 23 -3.97 0.52 -9.23
N ARG A 24 -2.68 0.65 -9.59
CA ARG A 24 -1.60 -0.12 -8.94
C ARG A 24 -1.51 0.12 -7.44
N ILE A 25 -1.72 1.35 -6.99
CA ILE A 25 -1.71 1.67 -5.55
C ILE A 25 -2.88 0.97 -4.86
N VAL A 26 -4.09 1.09 -5.39
CA VAL A 26 -5.30 0.47 -4.81
C VAL A 26 -5.17 -1.05 -4.79
N ASP A 27 -4.85 -1.68 -5.94
CA ASP A 27 -4.68 -3.14 -6.06
C ASP A 27 -3.68 -3.68 -5.02
N LYS A 28 -2.62 -2.92 -4.73
CA LYS A 28 -1.60 -3.31 -3.77
C LYS A 28 -2.07 -3.16 -2.32
N VAL A 29 -2.79 -2.09 -2.01
CA VAL A 29 -3.36 -1.88 -0.67
C VAL A 29 -4.40 -2.97 -0.38
N ASP A 30 -5.26 -3.28 -1.36
CA ASP A 30 -6.22 -4.39 -1.28
C ASP A 30 -5.49 -5.72 -1.02
N PHE A 31 -4.45 -6.03 -1.79
CA PHE A 31 -3.62 -7.22 -1.57
C PHE A 31 -3.04 -7.31 -0.16
N PHE A 32 -2.52 -6.21 0.40
CA PHE A 32 -1.96 -6.22 1.75
C PHE A 32 -3.04 -6.48 2.81
N VAL A 33 -4.21 -5.88 2.63
CA VAL A 33 -5.34 -5.95 3.56
C VAL A 33 -6.01 -7.32 3.54
N ASP A 34 -6.01 -7.98 2.39
CA ASP A 34 -6.53 -9.33 2.18
C ASP A 34 -5.53 -10.43 2.55
N SER A 35 -4.23 -10.09 2.64
CA SER A 35 -3.21 -11.04 3.09
C SER A 35 -3.41 -11.45 4.54
N ASN A 36 -3.23 -12.74 4.84
CA ASN A 36 -3.30 -13.27 6.20
C ASN A 36 -2.25 -12.66 7.15
N LYS A 37 -1.15 -12.12 6.62
CA LYS A 37 -0.07 -11.48 7.41
C LYS A 37 0.42 -10.19 6.73
N PRO A 38 -0.36 -9.09 6.80
CA PRO A 38 -0.04 -7.84 6.10
C PRO A 38 1.33 -7.27 6.48
N LEU A 39 1.67 -7.33 7.76
CA LEU A 39 2.90 -6.77 8.32
C LEU A 39 4.18 -7.43 7.80
N PHE A 40 4.09 -8.62 7.18
CA PHE A 40 5.24 -9.26 6.54
C PHE A 40 5.82 -8.41 5.40
N PHE A 41 4.98 -7.60 4.76
CA PHE A 41 5.37 -6.71 3.66
C PHE A 41 5.71 -5.29 4.13
N ALA A 42 5.63 -5.04 5.43
CA ALA A 42 5.82 -3.71 6.00
C ALA A 42 7.18 -3.60 6.70
N GLU A 43 7.79 -2.43 6.57
CA GLU A 43 9.02 -2.10 7.29
C GLU A 43 8.68 -1.24 8.51
N ASN A 44 9.41 -1.41 9.62
CA ASN A 44 9.25 -0.55 10.80
C ASN A 44 9.71 0.88 10.50
N LEU A 45 8.95 1.85 10.97
CA LEU A 45 9.36 3.25 10.98
C LEU A 45 10.18 3.54 12.24
N VAL A 46 11.25 4.31 12.09
CA VAL A 46 12.08 4.77 13.22
C VAL A 46 11.41 5.95 13.93
N ASN A 47 10.66 6.77 13.19
CA ASN A 47 9.86 7.87 13.74
C ASN A 47 8.39 7.46 13.86
N TYR A 48 7.91 7.32 15.10
CA TYR A 48 6.58 6.83 15.42
C TYR A 48 5.48 7.89 15.33
N GLU A 49 5.80 9.17 15.17
CA GLU A 49 4.82 10.26 15.09
C GLU A 49 3.90 10.16 13.86
N ILE A 50 4.42 9.56 12.79
CA ILE A 50 3.71 9.40 11.52
C ILE A 50 3.08 8.01 11.34
N GLY A 51 3.38 7.08 12.26
CA GLY A 51 2.94 5.69 12.22
C GLY A 51 4.03 4.71 12.66
N GLN A 52 3.67 3.43 12.75
CA GLN A 52 4.57 2.36 13.19
C GLN A 52 5.24 1.60 12.03
N TYR A 53 4.55 1.51 10.89
CA TYR A 53 4.97 0.72 9.74
C TYR A 53 4.81 1.50 8.44
N ARG A 54 5.66 1.20 7.45
CA ARG A 54 5.50 1.66 6.06
C ARG A 54 5.38 0.48 5.11
N PHE A 55 4.45 0.61 4.17
CA PHE A 55 4.34 -0.31 3.04
C PHE A 55 4.98 0.31 1.82
N ARG A 56 5.79 -0.45 1.10
CA ARG A 56 6.39 -0.01 -0.16
C ARG A 56 5.54 -0.47 -1.33
N ILE A 57 5.11 0.49 -2.16
CA ILE A 57 4.42 0.19 -3.42
C ILE A 57 5.48 0.05 -4.52
N GLU A 58 5.98 -1.17 -4.70
CA GLU A 58 6.82 -1.51 -5.85
C GLU A 58 5.97 -2.10 -7.00
N PRO A 59 6.42 -1.97 -8.27
CA PRO A 59 5.76 -2.61 -9.40
C PRO A 59 5.57 -4.10 -9.15
N ILE A 60 4.34 -4.59 -9.28
CA ILE A 60 3.99 -6.02 -9.10
C ILE A 60 4.81 -6.92 -10.03
N SER A 61 5.33 -6.39 -11.14
CA SER A 61 6.20 -7.09 -12.09
C SER A 61 7.54 -7.58 -11.51
N LYS A 62 7.95 -7.12 -10.31
CA LYS A 62 9.19 -7.58 -9.65
C LYS A 62 8.97 -8.58 -8.53
N LEU A 63 7.73 -8.85 -8.14
CA LEU A 63 7.44 -9.97 -7.25
C LEU A 63 7.44 -11.21 -8.12
N GLY A 64 8.58 -11.90 -8.18
CA GLY A 64 8.74 -13.22 -8.79
C GLY A 64 7.95 -14.29 -8.04
N ILE A 65 6.64 -14.10 -7.94
CA ILE A 65 5.69 -15.08 -7.48
C ILE A 65 5.02 -15.59 -8.76
N SER A 66 5.61 -16.63 -9.34
CA SER A 66 4.90 -17.46 -10.32
C SER A 66 3.64 -17.98 -9.65
N TYR A 67 2.50 -17.73 -10.30
CA TYR A 67 1.24 -18.41 -10.01
C TYR A 67 1.36 -19.90 -10.36
#